data_AF-A0ABD5MGK9-F1
#
_entry.id   AF-A0ABD5MGK9-F1
#
_cell.length_a   1.000
_cell.length_b   1.000
_cell.length_c   1.000
_cell.angle_alpha   90.00
_cell.angle_beta   90.00
_cell.angle_gamma   90.00
#
_symmetry.space_group_name_H-M   'P 1'
#
loop_
_entity.id
_entity.type
_entity.pdbx_description
1 polymer ?
#
loop_
_entity_poly.entity_id
_entity_poly.type
_entity_poly.pdbx_seq_one_letter_code
_entity_poly.pdbx_strand_id
1 'polypeptide(L)'
;MIGKDTSVSRRGLLRAAAGSATAVAAGTAATGAATAQEYGGWFTSNARGGAVDNYDGTTVDRTGQDQVTIQVGSQGNGGSFAYGPPAVEISPGTEVVFEWVSNTHNILVESQPDGAGWEGYEAIENQGFSYTHTFETEGIYKYYCEPHLSLGMKAAIVVSSGSGSGGGESGGGVAVGNYDGWFTSDASGGAVSNYDGTTVDRTGQDEVTIQVGSQGNGGSFAYGPAAVRVSPGTTVNFEWVSNTHNILVESQPDGAGWEGYEAIENQGFSYSHTFETQGIYKYYCEPHLSLGMKAAVVVGPAPSGAGGDGGPTGTVGGGISLWEVLFSGTILLGMLAPIIASFYRGEDAGEVEYEPSFGEDDEETGTGTPEAPPEEPVAEIGHDDYDPVGTASLIVVYFLILLGLWVFIYFVEFLGNGPTVIG
;
A
#
# COMPACT_ATOMS: atom_id res chain seq x y z
N MET A 1 25.27 31.11 59.81
CA MET A 1 24.85 29.75 60.20
C MET A 1 23.70 29.32 59.30
N ILE A 2 23.91 28.26 58.51
CA ILE A 2 23.00 27.10 58.31
C ILE A 2 21.63 27.43 57.65
N GLY A 3 21.24 26.99 56.44
CA GLY A 3 21.53 25.76 55.70
C GLY A 3 20.43 24.71 55.92
N LYS A 4 19.66 24.38 54.86
CA LYS A 4 18.84 23.15 54.56
C LYS A 4 17.46 23.51 53.98
N ASP A 5 17.12 23.12 52.76
CA ASP A 5 16.91 21.76 52.18
C ASP A 5 15.53 21.16 52.47
N THR A 6 14.79 21.00 51.36
CA THR A 6 13.88 19.92 50.96
C THR A 6 12.99 19.21 51.98
N SER A 7 11.69 19.15 51.68
CA SER A 7 10.99 17.85 51.57
C SER A 7 9.69 17.95 50.77
N VAL A 8 9.58 17.12 49.73
CA VAL A 8 8.33 16.70 49.11
C VAL A 8 7.80 15.50 49.90
N SER A 9 6.50 15.42 50.18
CA SER A 9 5.84 14.12 50.36
C SER A 9 4.32 14.16 50.14
N ARG A 10 3.91 13.56 49.02
CA ARG A 10 2.91 12.49 48.86
C ARG A 10 1.61 12.57 49.70
N ARG A 11 0.52 13.09 49.12
CA ARG A 11 -0.83 12.46 49.06
C ARG A 11 -1.89 13.43 48.53
N GLY A 12 -2.75 12.94 47.63
CA GLY A 12 -4.04 13.56 47.28
C GLY A 12 -3.99 14.34 45.96
N LEU A 13 -3.93 13.71 44.78
CA LEU A 13 -4.93 12.83 44.14
C LEU A 13 -6.19 13.60 43.67
N LEU A 14 -6.31 13.68 42.32
CA LEU A 14 -7.49 13.96 41.47
C LEU A 14 -8.04 15.41 41.40
N ARG A 15 -8.01 16.00 40.19
CA ARG A 15 -9.17 16.08 39.27
C ARG A 15 -8.86 16.87 37.99
N ALA A 16 -9.21 16.23 36.87
CA ALA A 16 -9.73 16.79 35.61
C ALA A 16 -8.87 17.80 34.83
N ALA A 17 -8.10 17.29 33.86
CA ALA A 17 -7.75 18.03 32.65
C ALA A 17 -8.91 17.91 31.64
N ALA A 18 -9.43 19.05 31.20
CA ALA A 18 -10.39 19.15 30.11
C ALA A 18 -9.64 18.92 28.79
N GLY A 19 -10.00 17.84 28.09
CA GLY A 19 -9.53 17.54 26.75
C GLY A 19 -10.27 18.37 25.71
N SER A 20 -9.52 19.09 24.89
CA SER A 20 -9.92 19.55 23.57
C SER A 20 -9.32 18.59 22.54
N ALA A 21 -10.18 17.85 21.84
CA ALA A 21 -9.80 17.11 20.63
C ALA A 21 -10.96 17.20 19.63
N THR A 22 -10.77 18.07 18.64
CA THR A 22 -11.48 18.07 17.36
C THR A 22 -11.07 16.83 16.57
N ALA A 23 -12.02 15.96 16.25
CA ALA A 23 -11.83 14.84 15.33
C ALA A 23 -12.24 15.25 13.90
N VAL A 24 -11.34 15.01 12.97
CA VAL A 24 -11.51 15.11 11.52
C VAL A 24 -12.17 13.83 11.03
N ALA A 25 -13.27 13.95 10.29
CA ALA A 25 -13.88 12.86 9.53
C ALA A 25 -13.24 12.80 8.13
N ALA A 26 -12.78 11.60 7.74
CA ALA A 26 -12.29 11.31 6.39
C ALA A 26 -13.39 10.64 5.57
N GLY A 27 -13.86 11.32 4.52
CA GLY A 27 -14.68 10.76 3.45
C GLY A 27 -13.86 10.70 2.17
N THR A 28 -13.71 9.48 1.62
CA THR A 28 -13.53 9.09 0.21
C THR A 28 -13.17 10.15 -0.86
N ALA A 29 -12.09 10.90 -0.67
CA ALA A 29 -11.49 11.79 -1.68
C ALA A 29 -9.94 11.85 -1.63
N ALA A 30 -9.29 10.97 -0.87
CA ALA A 30 -7.94 11.22 -0.36
C ALA A 30 -6.76 10.72 -1.23
N THR A 31 -6.98 9.86 -2.24
CA THR A 31 -5.85 9.36 -3.05
C THR A 31 -5.34 10.37 -4.08
N GLY A 32 -6.20 11.28 -4.57
CA GLY A 32 -5.77 12.47 -5.31
C GLY A 32 -5.30 13.62 -4.41
N ALA A 33 -5.68 13.59 -3.13
CA ALA A 33 -5.34 14.63 -2.15
C ALA A 33 -3.93 14.45 -1.57
N ALA A 34 -3.40 13.23 -1.52
CA ALA A 34 -2.12 12.94 -0.85
C ALA A 34 -0.89 13.48 -1.60
N THR A 35 -0.87 13.48 -2.94
CA THR A 35 0.22 14.11 -3.73
C THR A 35 -0.07 15.57 -4.08
N ALA A 36 -1.37 15.91 -4.23
CA ALA A 36 -1.78 17.31 -4.22
C ALA A 36 -1.41 18.03 -2.91
N GLN A 37 -1.28 17.31 -1.79
CA GLN A 37 -0.91 17.88 -0.49
C GLN A 37 0.50 18.47 -0.49
N GLU A 38 1.45 17.87 -1.22
CA GLU A 38 2.84 18.34 -1.31
C GLU A 38 2.92 19.72 -1.98
N TYR A 39 2.11 19.93 -3.02
CA TYR A 39 2.05 21.20 -3.74
C TYR A 39 0.89 22.10 -3.28
N GLY A 40 0.23 21.81 -2.16
CA GLY A 40 -0.89 22.60 -1.64
C GLY A 40 -2.06 22.74 -2.63
N GLY A 41 -2.35 21.69 -3.39
CA GLY A 41 -3.41 21.64 -4.40
C GLY A 41 -3.05 22.27 -5.74
N TRP A 42 -1.78 22.64 -5.97
CA TRP A 42 -1.36 23.40 -7.16
C TRP A 42 -1.80 22.78 -8.48
N PHE A 43 -1.79 21.45 -8.62
CA PHE A 43 -2.16 20.76 -9.86
C PHE A 43 -3.67 20.48 -9.99
N THR A 44 -4.46 20.81 -8.97
CA THR A 44 -5.90 20.50 -8.94
C THR A 44 -6.74 21.55 -9.66
N SER A 45 -7.96 21.17 -10.05
CA SER A 45 -8.95 22.05 -10.68
C SER A 45 -9.33 23.27 -9.84
N ASN A 46 -9.14 23.22 -8.52
CA ASN A 46 -9.48 24.30 -7.60
C ASN A 46 -8.38 25.37 -7.49
N ALA A 47 -7.16 25.07 -7.95
CA ALA A 47 -6.07 26.03 -7.94
C ALA A 47 -6.19 27.04 -9.09
N ARG A 48 -5.52 28.19 -8.94
CA ARG A 48 -5.38 29.20 -10.00
C ARG A 48 -4.91 28.54 -11.30
N GLY A 49 -5.63 28.76 -12.38
CA GLY A 49 -5.34 28.17 -13.69
C GLY A 49 -5.98 26.80 -13.98
N GLY A 50 -6.69 26.18 -13.03
CA GLY A 50 -7.37 24.90 -13.26
C GLY A 50 -6.44 23.68 -13.14
N ALA A 51 -6.92 22.51 -13.60
CA ALA A 51 -6.16 21.26 -13.51
C ALA A 51 -5.00 21.25 -14.54
N VAL A 52 -3.99 20.41 -14.28
CA VAL A 52 -2.87 20.19 -15.21
C VAL A 52 -2.99 18.79 -15.79
N ASP A 53 -3.38 18.69 -17.06
CA ASP A 53 -3.74 17.42 -17.69
C ASP A 53 -2.58 16.42 -17.77
N ASN A 54 -1.35 16.91 -17.91
CA ASN A 54 -0.17 16.05 -18.03
C ASN A 54 0.44 15.65 -16.68
N TYR A 55 -0.15 16.07 -15.55
CA TYR A 55 0.25 15.64 -14.22
C TYR A 55 -0.59 14.44 -13.78
N ASP A 56 0.06 13.29 -13.63
CA ASP A 56 -0.57 12.02 -13.25
C ASP A 56 -0.61 11.79 -11.72
N GLY A 57 -0.22 12.80 -10.95
CA GLY A 57 -0.08 12.69 -9.50
C GLY A 57 1.32 12.36 -9.03
N THR A 58 2.29 12.17 -9.93
CA THR A 58 3.68 11.80 -9.59
C THR A 58 4.67 12.94 -9.79
N THR A 59 5.68 13.00 -8.93
CA THR A 59 6.83 13.90 -9.08
C THR A 59 7.97 13.10 -9.72
N VAL A 60 8.52 13.61 -10.82
CA VAL A 60 9.61 12.94 -11.54
C VAL A 60 10.94 13.19 -10.83
N ASP A 61 11.51 12.15 -10.25
CA ASP A 61 12.82 12.22 -9.58
C ASP A 61 13.96 12.40 -10.60
N ARG A 62 14.76 13.44 -10.39
CA ARG A 62 15.97 13.81 -11.11
C ARG A 62 17.09 14.22 -10.15
N THR A 63 16.98 13.85 -8.88
CA THR A 63 18.04 14.06 -7.90
C THR A 63 19.34 13.38 -8.33
N GLY A 64 20.48 13.98 -7.98
CA GLY A 64 21.80 13.51 -8.38
C GLY A 64 22.18 13.78 -9.84
N GLN A 65 21.33 14.43 -10.64
CA GLN A 65 21.68 14.87 -12.00
C GLN A 65 22.22 16.30 -11.96
N ASP A 66 23.35 16.52 -12.64
CA ASP A 66 23.94 17.85 -12.79
C ASP A 66 23.08 18.77 -13.66
N GLN A 67 22.32 18.19 -14.60
CA GLN A 67 21.49 18.92 -15.55
C GLN A 67 20.16 18.20 -15.80
N VAL A 68 19.05 18.95 -15.87
CA VAL A 68 17.70 18.44 -16.16
C VAL A 68 17.02 19.30 -17.22
N THR A 69 16.37 18.68 -18.19
CA THR A 69 15.59 19.39 -19.21
C THR A 69 14.12 19.46 -18.84
N ILE A 70 13.54 20.66 -18.89
CA ILE A 70 12.09 20.89 -18.85
C ILE A 70 11.67 21.47 -20.20
N GLN A 71 10.82 20.76 -20.90
CA GLN A 71 10.22 21.24 -22.14
C GLN A 71 9.15 22.30 -21.82
N VAL A 72 9.21 23.42 -22.53
CA VAL A 72 8.24 24.51 -22.47
C VAL A 72 7.34 24.43 -23.70
N GLY A 73 6.05 24.19 -23.47
CA GLY A 73 5.08 23.99 -24.55
C GLY A 73 4.91 22.52 -24.98
N SER A 74 5.11 21.59 -24.06
CA SER A 74 4.79 20.17 -24.28
C SER A 74 3.30 19.95 -24.50
N GLN A 75 2.96 18.77 -25.02
CA GLN A 75 1.56 18.36 -25.17
C GLN A 75 0.87 18.19 -23.81
N GLY A 76 -0.27 18.85 -23.64
CA GLY A 76 -1.13 18.82 -22.45
C GLY A 76 -2.15 19.95 -22.50
N ASN A 77 -3.19 19.90 -21.67
CA ASN A 77 -4.16 20.98 -21.53
C ASN A 77 -4.88 21.31 -22.85
N GLY A 78 -5.21 20.26 -23.62
CA GLY A 78 -5.85 20.39 -24.94
C GLY A 78 -4.96 20.89 -26.07
N GLY A 79 -3.64 21.02 -25.89
CA GLY A 79 -2.72 21.51 -26.92
C GLY A 79 -1.25 21.42 -26.52
N SER A 80 -0.42 22.36 -26.99
CA SER A 80 0.98 22.50 -26.59
C SER A 80 1.11 23.42 -25.36
N PHE A 81 0.26 23.21 -24.35
CA PHE A 81 0.09 24.13 -23.21
C PHE A 81 0.56 23.51 -21.90
N ALA A 82 1.68 22.82 -21.90
CA ALA A 82 2.24 22.18 -20.71
C ALA A 82 3.74 22.41 -20.55
N TYR A 83 4.23 22.22 -19.33
CA TYR A 83 5.64 21.97 -19.06
C TYR A 83 5.86 20.47 -18.91
N GLY A 84 6.92 19.94 -19.51
CA GLY A 84 7.24 18.51 -19.49
C GLY A 84 8.63 18.25 -18.92
N PRO A 85 8.77 17.58 -17.75
CA PRO A 85 7.71 17.10 -16.88
C PRO A 85 6.98 18.25 -16.15
N PRO A 86 5.74 18.04 -15.67
CA PRO A 86 4.99 19.06 -14.92
C PRO A 86 5.39 19.17 -13.44
N ALA A 87 6.03 18.13 -12.90
CA ALA A 87 6.57 18.10 -11.54
C ALA A 87 7.91 17.34 -11.56
N VAL A 88 8.97 17.97 -11.06
CA VAL A 88 10.30 17.34 -10.95
C VAL A 88 10.91 17.56 -9.57
N GLU A 89 11.67 16.59 -9.09
CA GLU A 89 12.51 16.73 -7.91
C GLU A 89 13.99 16.72 -8.33
N ILE A 90 14.78 17.70 -7.86
CA ILE A 90 16.19 17.88 -8.21
C ILE A 90 17.03 18.16 -6.98
N SER A 91 18.34 17.94 -7.10
CA SER A 91 19.31 18.29 -6.05
C SER A 91 19.65 19.79 -6.10
N PRO A 92 20.06 20.39 -4.96
CA PRO A 92 20.67 21.72 -4.97
C PRO A 92 21.87 21.75 -5.90
N GLY A 93 21.96 22.81 -6.70
CA GLY A 93 23.02 22.99 -7.69
C GLY A 93 22.73 22.36 -9.06
N THR A 94 21.59 21.67 -9.24
CA THR A 94 21.18 21.16 -10.56
C THR A 94 20.86 22.32 -11.51
N GLU A 95 21.45 22.28 -12.71
CA GLU A 95 21.12 23.19 -13.81
C GLU A 95 19.85 22.70 -14.54
N VAL A 96 18.79 23.48 -14.50
CA VAL A 96 17.58 23.20 -15.28
C VAL A 96 17.64 23.95 -16.60
N VAL A 97 17.57 23.20 -17.69
CA VAL A 97 17.47 23.71 -19.06
C VAL A 97 16.00 23.71 -19.48
N PHE A 98 15.43 24.90 -19.64
CA PHE A 98 14.11 25.08 -20.22
C PHE A 98 14.23 25.14 -21.74
N GLU A 99 13.63 24.18 -22.45
CA GLU A 99 13.67 24.09 -23.92
C GLU A 99 12.29 24.34 -24.52
N TRP A 100 12.14 25.38 -25.35
CA TRP A 100 10.88 25.66 -26.02
C TRP A 100 10.67 24.69 -27.16
N VAL A 101 9.67 23.81 -27.01
CA VAL A 101 9.26 22.85 -28.02
C VAL A 101 8.05 23.32 -28.84
N SER A 102 7.42 24.42 -28.41
CA SER A 102 6.39 25.15 -29.18
C SER A 102 6.47 26.66 -28.97
N ASN A 103 5.59 27.38 -29.66
CA ASN A 103 5.59 28.83 -29.74
C ASN A 103 4.75 29.49 -28.65
N THR A 104 5.07 30.75 -28.31
CA THR A 104 4.26 31.65 -27.45
C THR A 104 4.20 31.32 -25.96
N HIS A 105 5.32 30.90 -25.36
CA HIS A 105 5.38 30.57 -23.93
C HIS A 105 6.40 31.41 -23.16
N ASN A 106 6.18 31.55 -21.86
CA ASN A 106 7.09 32.19 -20.90
C ASN A 106 7.09 31.40 -19.58
N ILE A 107 7.85 31.85 -18.59
CA ILE A 107 7.98 31.23 -17.27
C ILE A 107 7.86 32.32 -16.20
N LEU A 108 6.74 32.37 -15.48
CA LEU A 108 6.56 33.27 -14.34
C LEU A 108 6.51 32.49 -13.04
N VAL A 109 7.08 33.06 -11.98
CA VAL A 109 7.10 32.45 -10.65
C VAL A 109 5.79 32.73 -9.92
N GLU A 110 5.12 31.67 -9.44
CA GLU A 110 3.97 31.77 -8.53
C GLU A 110 4.46 31.84 -7.07
N SER A 111 5.36 30.93 -6.69
CA SER A 111 5.93 30.87 -5.35
C SER A 111 7.29 30.19 -5.40
N GLN A 112 8.19 30.60 -4.51
CA GLN A 112 9.52 30.02 -4.37
C GLN A 112 9.99 30.12 -2.92
N PRO A 113 11.03 29.38 -2.52
CA PRO A 113 11.64 29.50 -1.19
C PRO A 113 12.20 30.89 -0.91
N ASP A 114 12.24 31.27 0.36
CA ASP A 114 12.84 32.53 0.79
C ASP A 114 14.34 32.56 0.43
N GLY A 115 14.77 33.64 -0.23
CA GLY A 115 16.16 33.82 -0.63
C GLY A 115 16.58 33.17 -1.94
N ALA A 116 15.69 32.43 -2.62
CA ALA A 116 16.00 31.78 -3.90
C ALA A 116 16.22 32.78 -5.05
N GLY A 117 15.44 33.86 -5.10
CA GLY A 117 15.65 34.97 -6.04
C GLY A 117 15.52 34.61 -7.52
N TRP A 118 14.84 33.52 -7.85
CA TRP A 118 14.57 33.16 -9.24
C TRP A 118 13.46 34.06 -9.81
N GLU A 119 13.72 34.69 -10.94
CA GLU A 119 12.77 35.61 -11.60
C GLU A 119 11.94 34.91 -12.69
N GLY A 120 12.26 33.66 -13.02
CA GLY A 120 11.73 32.99 -14.20
C GLY A 120 12.28 33.60 -15.49
N TYR A 121 11.43 33.67 -16.51
CA TYR A 121 11.72 34.29 -17.80
C TYR A 121 10.42 34.88 -18.37
N GLU A 122 10.22 36.19 -18.22
CA GLU A 122 8.95 36.87 -18.53
C GLU A 122 8.65 36.97 -20.04
N ALA A 123 9.69 37.09 -20.87
CA ALA A 123 9.53 37.30 -22.30
C ALA A 123 8.90 36.06 -22.98
N ILE A 124 7.99 36.33 -23.93
CA ILE A 124 7.32 35.29 -24.70
C ILE A 124 8.24 34.83 -25.83
N GLU A 125 8.62 33.56 -25.80
CA GLU A 125 9.56 32.96 -26.73
C GLU A 125 8.91 31.87 -27.58
N ASN A 126 9.67 31.39 -28.56
CA ASN A 126 9.22 30.43 -29.56
C ASN A 126 10.08 29.18 -29.61
N GLN A 127 9.61 28.18 -30.37
CA GLN A 127 10.29 26.91 -30.54
C GLN A 127 11.77 27.10 -30.92
N GLY A 128 12.65 26.38 -30.23
CA GLY A 128 14.09 26.44 -30.43
C GLY A 128 14.82 27.46 -29.54
N PHE A 129 14.09 28.23 -28.72
CA PHE A 129 14.68 29.02 -27.63
C PHE A 129 15.02 28.13 -26.43
N SER A 130 16.07 28.51 -25.68
CA SER A 130 16.40 27.88 -24.41
C SER A 130 16.80 28.90 -23.36
N TYR A 131 16.48 28.58 -22.11
CA TYR A 131 16.83 29.35 -20.92
C TYR A 131 17.33 28.39 -19.86
N THR A 132 18.41 28.73 -19.15
CA THR A 132 18.95 27.88 -18.09
C THR A 132 18.91 28.60 -16.74
N HIS A 133 18.69 27.82 -15.69
CA HIS A 133 18.81 28.31 -14.32
C HIS A 133 19.33 27.21 -13.40
N THR A 134 20.27 27.56 -12.52
CA THR A 134 20.76 26.65 -11.48
C THR A 134 19.97 26.87 -10.20
N PHE A 135 19.34 25.81 -9.72
CA PHE A 135 18.49 25.86 -8.53
C PHE A 135 19.30 25.46 -7.29
N GLU A 136 19.64 26.44 -6.45
CA GLU A 136 20.48 26.23 -5.26
C GLU A 136 19.69 26.14 -3.95
N THR A 137 18.59 26.90 -3.84
CA THR A 137 17.85 27.01 -2.58
C THR A 137 16.81 25.91 -2.50
N GLU A 138 16.80 25.18 -1.40
CA GLU A 138 15.86 24.10 -1.16
C GLU A 138 14.41 24.59 -1.01
N GLY A 139 13.48 23.77 -1.47
CA GLY A 139 12.04 23.95 -1.34
C GLY A 139 11.32 23.89 -2.68
N ILE A 140 10.07 24.34 -2.68
CA ILE A 140 9.15 24.17 -3.81
C ILE A 140 9.05 25.46 -4.62
N TYR A 141 9.36 25.36 -5.90
CA TYR A 141 9.24 26.41 -6.90
C TYR A 141 8.02 26.11 -7.77
N LYS A 142 6.97 26.91 -7.64
CA LYS A 142 5.78 26.83 -8.51
C LYS A 142 5.88 27.93 -9.55
N TYR A 143 5.63 27.56 -10.79
CA TYR A 143 5.72 28.49 -11.92
C TYR A 143 4.65 28.18 -12.96
N TYR A 144 4.38 29.17 -13.82
CA TYR A 144 3.32 29.10 -14.82
C TYR A 144 3.64 29.91 -16.08
N CYS A 145 2.90 29.64 -17.15
CA CYS A 145 2.93 30.44 -18.36
C CYS A 145 1.79 31.45 -18.32
N GLU A 146 2.07 32.75 -18.37
CA GLU A 146 1.05 33.80 -18.21
C GLU A 146 -0.10 33.70 -19.23
N PRO A 147 0.13 33.67 -20.56
CA PRO A 147 -0.96 33.62 -21.53
C PRO A 147 -1.77 32.31 -21.48
N HIS A 148 -1.23 31.24 -20.89
CA HIS A 148 -1.82 29.89 -20.90
C HIS A 148 -2.16 29.35 -19.51
N LEU A 149 -2.05 30.18 -18.47
CA LEU A 149 -2.36 29.78 -17.11
C LEU A 149 -3.82 29.32 -16.98
N SER A 150 -4.76 30.01 -17.63
CA SER A 150 -6.19 29.64 -17.62
C SER A 150 -6.51 28.30 -18.27
N LEU A 151 -5.57 27.75 -19.05
CA LEU A 151 -5.65 26.42 -19.66
C LEU A 151 -5.02 25.34 -18.77
N GLY A 152 -4.31 25.71 -17.69
CA GLY A 152 -3.60 24.77 -16.83
C GLY A 152 -2.08 24.72 -17.05
N MET A 153 -1.49 25.64 -17.82
CA MET A 153 -0.04 25.63 -18.07
C MET A 153 0.75 26.12 -16.86
N LYS A 154 1.01 25.20 -15.93
CA LYS A 154 1.77 25.42 -14.69
C LYS A 154 2.51 24.15 -14.28
N ALA A 155 3.54 24.31 -13.49
CA ALA A 155 4.41 23.23 -13.05
C ALA A 155 5.07 23.54 -11.70
N ALA A 156 5.81 22.56 -11.19
CA ALA A 156 6.60 22.71 -9.99
C ALA A 156 7.96 22.01 -10.09
N ILE A 157 8.98 22.63 -9.48
CA ILE A 157 10.28 22.02 -9.20
C ILE A 157 10.42 21.93 -7.69
N VAL A 158 10.73 20.75 -7.18
CA VAL A 158 11.14 20.54 -5.80
C VAL A 158 12.65 20.46 -5.77
N VAL A 159 13.30 21.36 -5.04
CA VAL A 159 14.73 21.29 -4.78
C VAL A 159 14.91 20.71 -3.40
N SER A 160 15.48 19.52 -3.33
CA SER A 160 15.72 18.85 -2.06
C SER A 160 17.14 18.30 -2.07
N SER A 161 17.89 18.50 -0.99
CA SER A 161 19.06 17.65 -0.71
C SER A 161 18.58 16.26 -0.33
N GLY A 162 17.87 15.56 -1.23
CA GLY A 162 17.93 14.11 -1.25
C GLY A 162 19.40 13.74 -1.26
N SER A 163 19.86 13.09 -0.19
CA SER A 163 21.26 12.81 0.14
C SER A 163 22.08 12.57 -1.12
N GLY A 164 22.76 13.61 -1.59
CA GLY A 164 23.29 13.67 -2.94
C GLY A 164 24.20 12.49 -3.20
N SER A 165 23.92 11.76 -4.28
CA SER A 165 24.86 10.83 -4.88
C SER A 165 26.01 11.64 -5.50
N GLY A 166 26.93 12.06 -4.64
CA GLY A 166 28.18 12.73 -4.98
C GLY A 166 29.29 12.19 -4.08
N GLY A 167 29.84 11.03 -4.46
CA GLY A 167 31.15 10.51 -4.03
C GLY A 167 31.55 10.75 -2.57
N GLY A 168 30.96 10.02 -1.62
CA GLY A 168 31.42 10.00 -0.25
C GLY A 168 30.50 9.15 0.61
N GLU A 169 31.05 8.11 1.23
CA GLU A 169 30.37 7.17 2.12
C GLU A 169 29.55 7.89 3.20
N SER A 170 28.24 7.60 3.28
CA SER A 170 27.46 7.25 4.49
C SER A 170 25.99 7.72 4.42
N GLY A 171 25.06 6.76 4.29
CA GLY A 171 23.61 6.76 4.62
C GLY A 171 22.74 7.98 4.25
N GLY A 172 21.74 7.92 3.37
CA GLY A 172 20.91 6.78 3.02
C GLY A 172 19.42 7.12 3.12
N GLY A 173 18.80 7.53 2.00
CA GLY A 173 17.37 7.80 1.87
C GLY A 173 16.89 7.32 0.51
N VAL A 174 16.21 6.17 0.45
CA VAL A 174 15.70 5.57 -0.79
C VAL A 174 14.33 6.16 -1.10
N ALA A 175 14.14 6.76 -2.27
CA ALA A 175 12.84 7.27 -2.72
C ALA A 175 11.81 6.13 -2.82
N VAL A 176 10.58 6.35 -2.32
CA VAL A 176 9.47 5.37 -2.37
C VAL A 176 8.68 5.58 -3.66
N GLY A 177 8.40 4.51 -4.40
CA GLY A 177 7.37 4.54 -5.45
C GLY A 177 7.89 4.57 -6.90
N ASN A 178 9.16 4.89 -7.14
CA ASN A 178 9.75 4.70 -8.46
C ASN A 178 10.38 3.31 -8.58
N TYR A 179 9.64 2.37 -9.13
CA TYR A 179 10.12 1.01 -9.41
C TYR A 179 10.55 0.82 -10.86
N ASP A 180 10.80 1.88 -11.61
CA ASP A 180 11.15 1.84 -13.05
C ASP A 180 10.11 1.07 -13.88
N GLY A 181 8.82 1.27 -13.58
CA GLY A 181 7.73 0.56 -14.25
C GLY A 181 7.61 -0.92 -13.87
N TRP A 182 8.34 -1.42 -12.86
CA TRP A 182 8.33 -2.84 -12.48
C TRP A 182 6.93 -3.43 -12.30
N PHE A 183 5.96 -2.65 -11.82
CA PHE A 183 4.60 -3.10 -11.58
C PHE A 183 3.64 -2.90 -12.78
N THR A 184 4.09 -2.27 -13.87
CA THR A 184 3.24 -1.94 -15.03
C THR A 184 3.22 -3.06 -16.06
N SER A 185 2.32 -2.94 -17.04
CA SER A 185 2.20 -3.88 -18.16
C SER A 185 3.43 -3.99 -19.04
N ASP A 186 4.31 -2.97 -19.02
CA ASP A 186 5.44 -2.86 -19.93
C ASP A 186 6.67 -3.62 -19.40
N ALA A 187 6.72 -3.91 -18.10
CA ALA A 187 7.77 -4.71 -17.49
C ALA A 187 7.56 -6.21 -17.73
N SER A 188 8.66 -6.97 -17.67
CA SER A 188 8.66 -8.44 -17.72
C SER A 188 7.61 -9.01 -16.77
N GLY A 189 6.75 -9.88 -17.30
CA GLY A 189 5.66 -10.48 -16.54
C GLY A 189 4.33 -9.71 -16.51
N GLY A 190 4.26 -8.52 -17.11
CA GLY A 190 3.04 -7.73 -17.18
C GLY A 190 2.67 -7.03 -15.86
N ALA A 191 1.44 -6.50 -15.78
CA ALA A 191 0.99 -5.71 -14.65
C ALA A 191 0.74 -6.56 -13.40
N VAL A 192 1.04 -6.01 -12.22
CA VAL A 192 0.79 -6.67 -10.93
C VAL A 192 -0.55 -6.19 -10.38
N SER A 193 -1.57 -7.03 -10.48
CA SER A 193 -2.96 -6.63 -10.17
C SER A 193 -3.22 -6.33 -8.69
N ASN A 194 -2.41 -6.84 -7.76
CA ASN A 194 -2.52 -6.53 -6.34
C ASN A 194 -1.62 -5.37 -5.90
N TYR A 195 -0.96 -4.68 -6.84
CA TYR A 195 -0.28 -3.43 -6.60
C TYR A 195 -1.18 -2.27 -7.02
N ASP A 196 -1.58 -1.43 -6.07
CA ASP A 196 -2.49 -0.30 -6.25
C ASP A 196 -1.76 1.04 -6.46
N GLY A 197 -0.45 0.99 -6.72
CA GLY A 197 0.40 2.17 -6.78
C GLY A 197 1.00 2.56 -5.43
N THR A 198 0.62 1.89 -4.33
CA THR A 198 1.11 2.23 -3.00
C THR A 198 2.18 1.25 -2.51
N THR A 199 3.16 1.79 -1.80
CA THR A 199 4.15 1.00 -1.07
C THR A 199 3.74 0.96 0.40
N VAL A 200 3.56 -0.24 0.93
CA VAL A 200 3.17 -0.42 2.32
C VAL A 200 4.33 -0.06 3.24
N ASP A 201 4.18 0.96 4.07
CA ASP A 201 5.21 1.37 5.02
C ASP A 201 5.21 0.46 6.27
N ARG A 202 6.38 -0.09 6.57
CA ARG A 202 6.70 -0.92 7.75
C ARG A 202 8.03 -0.47 8.38
N THR A 203 8.48 0.75 8.09
CA THR A 203 9.65 1.33 8.75
C THR A 203 9.45 1.39 10.26
N GLY A 204 10.53 1.17 11.01
CA GLY A 204 10.50 1.08 12.47
C GLY A 204 10.00 -0.26 13.04
N GLN A 205 9.66 -1.24 12.21
CA GLN A 205 9.34 -2.61 12.66
C GLN A 205 10.57 -3.51 12.54
N ASP A 206 10.81 -4.34 13.55
CA ASP A 206 11.95 -5.28 13.55
C ASP A 206 11.68 -6.50 12.64
N GLU A 207 10.40 -6.89 12.49
CA GLU A 207 9.95 -8.00 11.67
C GLU A 207 8.72 -7.65 10.84
N VAL A 208 8.67 -8.15 9.59
CA VAL A 208 7.56 -7.94 8.65
C VAL A 208 7.25 -9.23 7.91
N THR A 209 5.97 -9.56 7.73
CA THR A 209 5.56 -10.73 6.94
C THR A 209 5.18 -10.35 5.50
N ILE A 210 5.69 -11.12 4.53
CA ILE A 210 5.23 -11.12 3.14
C ILE A 210 4.68 -12.51 2.82
N GLN A 211 3.41 -12.58 2.44
CA GLN A 211 2.77 -13.81 2.00
C GLN A 211 3.18 -14.15 0.57
N VAL A 212 3.71 -15.36 0.37
CA VAL A 212 4.06 -15.92 -0.94
C VAL A 212 2.89 -16.75 -1.44
N GLY A 213 2.34 -16.39 -2.61
CA GLY A 213 1.17 -17.06 -3.16
C GLY A 213 -0.17 -16.45 -2.71
N SER A 214 -0.17 -15.16 -2.42
CA SER A 214 -1.38 -14.40 -2.10
C SER A 214 -2.34 -14.32 -3.28
N GLN A 215 -3.61 -13.99 -3.01
CA GLN A 215 -4.58 -13.72 -4.05
C GLN A 215 -4.16 -12.51 -4.90
N GLY A 216 -4.07 -12.72 -6.21
CA GLY A 216 -3.70 -11.72 -7.21
C GLY A 216 -3.41 -12.39 -8.55
N ASN A 217 -3.47 -11.59 -9.61
CA ASN A 217 -3.11 -11.98 -10.97
C ASN A 217 -3.94 -13.16 -11.50
N GLY A 218 -5.24 -13.15 -11.17
CA GLY A 218 -6.19 -14.19 -11.58
C GLY A 218 -6.13 -15.47 -10.74
N GLY A 219 -5.37 -15.52 -9.65
CA GLY A 219 -5.27 -16.70 -8.78
C GLY A 219 -4.46 -16.45 -7.52
N SER A 220 -3.72 -17.45 -7.04
CA SER A 220 -2.78 -17.33 -5.93
C SER A 220 -1.38 -16.94 -6.43
N PHE A 221 -1.29 -15.97 -7.35
CA PHE A 221 -0.06 -15.64 -8.08
C PHE A 221 0.49 -14.27 -7.70
N ALA A 222 0.54 -13.97 -6.40
CA ALA A 222 1.04 -12.69 -5.91
C ALA A 222 1.90 -12.84 -4.65
N TYR A 223 2.72 -11.82 -4.39
CA TYR A 223 3.28 -11.57 -3.07
C TYR A 223 2.44 -10.50 -2.37
N GLY A 224 2.15 -10.71 -1.09
CA GLY A 224 1.28 -9.83 -0.30
C GLY A 224 1.97 -9.32 0.96
N PRO A 225 2.24 -8.00 1.09
CA PRO A 225 2.03 -6.94 0.11
C PRO A 225 2.93 -7.05 -1.14
N ALA A 226 2.51 -6.44 -2.25
CA ALA A 226 3.31 -6.41 -3.50
C ALA A 226 4.51 -5.46 -3.41
N ALA A 227 4.42 -4.42 -2.58
CA ALA A 227 5.50 -3.48 -2.33
C ALA A 227 5.52 -3.11 -0.85
N VAL A 228 6.68 -3.26 -0.21
CA VAL A 228 6.85 -2.90 1.21
C VAL A 228 8.10 -2.04 1.41
N ARG A 229 8.02 -1.07 2.32
CA ARG A 229 9.18 -0.32 2.81
C ARG A 229 9.51 -0.76 4.22
N VAL A 230 10.79 -1.02 4.48
CA VAL A 230 11.31 -1.44 5.79
C VAL A 230 12.54 -0.64 6.17
N SER A 231 12.85 -0.59 7.47
CA SER A 231 14.10 0.01 7.94
C SER A 231 15.28 -0.93 7.66
N PRO A 232 16.51 -0.41 7.48
CA PRO A 232 17.71 -1.24 7.49
C PRO A 232 17.76 -2.12 8.75
N GLY A 233 18.08 -3.40 8.58
CA GLY A 233 18.10 -4.41 9.65
C GLY A 233 16.75 -5.07 9.93
N THR A 234 15.69 -4.72 9.19
CA THR A 234 14.38 -5.39 9.34
C THR A 234 14.45 -6.81 8.79
N THR A 235 13.91 -7.77 9.54
CA THR A 235 13.76 -9.16 9.08
C THR A 235 12.41 -9.35 8.39
N VAL A 236 12.44 -9.76 7.12
CA VAL A 236 11.24 -10.09 6.37
C VAL A 236 11.03 -11.60 6.40
N ASN A 237 9.87 -12.01 6.90
CA ASN A 237 9.39 -13.39 6.95
C ASN A 237 8.50 -13.65 5.73
N PHE A 238 8.99 -14.45 4.79
CA PHE A 238 8.22 -14.93 3.66
C PHE A 238 7.45 -16.19 4.07
N GLU A 239 6.12 -16.14 4.01
CA GLU A 239 5.23 -17.23 4.40
C GLU A 239 4.43 -17.75 3.21
N TRP A 240 4.59 -19.02 2.86
CA TRP A 240 3.86 -19.62 1.74
C TRP A 240 2.42 -19.90 2.15
N VAL A 241 1.49 -19.18 1.53
CA VAL A 241 0.04 -19.35 1.75
C VAL A 241 -0.62 -20.17 0.64
N SER A 242 0.12 -20.49 -0.42
CA SER A 242 -0.27 -21.46 -1.46
C SER A 242 0.93 -22.23 -2.01
N ASN A 243 0.65 -23.16 -2.91
CA ASN A 243 1.60 -24.12 -3.45
C ASN A 243 2.37 -23.60 -4.66
N THR A 244 3.55 -24.16 -4.92
CA THR A 244 4.33 -24.00 -6.16
C THR A 244 4.98 -22.62 -6.40
N HIS A 245 5.52 -21.98 -5.36
CA HIS A 245 6.15 -20.67 -5.48
C HIS A 245 7.62 -20.65 -5.03
N ASN A 246 8.39 -19.70 -5.56
CA ASN A 246 9.77 -19.41 -5.17
C ASN A 246 9.98 -17.88 -5.12
N ILE A 247 11.21 -17.43 -4.82
CA ILE A 247 11.60 -16.02 -4.77
C ILE A 247 12.93 -15.87 -5.50
N LEU A 248 12.93 -15.35 -6.72
CA LEU A 248 14.15 -15.04 -7.47
C LEU A 248 14.38 -13.54 -7.47
N VAL A 249 15.64 -13.13 -7.33
CA VAL A 249 16.03 -11.72 -7.36
C VAL A 249 16.11 -11.24 -8.81
N GLU A 250 15.39 -10.17 -9.13
CA GLU A 250 15.52 -9.44 -10.39
C GLU A 250 16.62 -8.39 -10.30
N SER A 251 16.58 -7.57 -9.25
CA SER A 251 17.56 -6.52 -9.01
C SER A 251 17.66 -6.24 -7.53
N GLN A 252 18.85 -5.88 -7.06
CA GLN A 252 19.10 -5.50 -5.68
C GLN A 252 20.24 -4.47 -5.61
N PRO A 253 20.41 -3.77 -4.47
CA PRO A 253 21.53 -2.86 -4.27
C PRO A 253 22.88 -3.58 -4.30
N ASP A 254 23.92 -2.87 -4.75
CA ASP A 254 25.28 -3.40 -4.75
C ASP A 254 25.72 -3.82 -3.34
N GLY A 255 26.30 -5.01 -3.24
CA GLY A 255 26.78 -5.55 -1.96
C GLY A 255 25.70 -6.08 -1.02
N ALA A 256 24.42 -6.10 -1.42
CA ALA A 256 23.35 -6.68 -0.61
C ALA A 256 23.43 -8.21 -0.49
N GLY A 257 23.84 -8.90 -1.56
CA GLY A 257 24.13 -10.34 -1.53
C GLY A 257 22.93 -11.23 -1.17
N TRP A 258 21.70 -10.75 -1.34
CA TRP A 258 20.52 -11.59 -1.15
C TRP A 258 20.34 -12.50 -2.37
N GLU A 259 20.21 -13.81 -2.12
CA GLU A 259 20.05 -14.82 -3.18
C GLU A 259 18.58 -15.15 -3.44
N GLY A 260 17.65 -14.60 -2.67
CA GLY A 260 16.25 -15.03 -2.68
C GLY A 260 16.10 -16.44 -2.10
N TYR A 261 15.20 -17.22 -2.70
CA TYR A 261 14.95 -18.62 -2.40
C TYR A 261 14.49 -19.33 -3.69
N GLU A 262 15.43 -19.97 -4.39
CA GLU A 262 15.18 -20.53 -5.73
C GLU A 262 14.25 -21.75 -5.73
N ALA A 263 14.29 -22.57 -4.66
CA ALA A 263 13.52 -23.80 -4.59
C ALA A 263 12.01 -23.53 -4.55
N ILE A 264 11.26 -24.35 -5.29
CA ILE A 264 9.80 -24.27 -5.33
C ILE A 264 9.23 -24.94 -4.10
N GLU A 265 8.49 -24.17 -3.31
CA GLU A 265 7.92 -24.60 -2.04
C GLU A 265 6.39 -24.52 -2.03
N ASN A 266 5.81 -25.11 -0.99
CA ASN A 266 4.37 -25.26 -0.82
C ASN A 266 3.83 -24.57 0.43
N GLN A 267 2.50 -24.51 0.53
CA GLN A 267 1.81 -23.89 1.66
C GLN A 267 2.34 -24.42 3.01
N GLY A 268 2.61 -23.50 3.93
CA GLY A 268 3.15 -23.80 5.27
C GLY A 268 4.67 -23.76 5.36
N PHE A 269 5.38 -23.57 4.24
CA PHE A 269 6.80 -23.24 4.25
C PHE A 269 7.06 -21.78 4.65
N SER A 270 8.21 -21.52 5.26
CA SER A 270 8.63 -20.17 5.63
C SER A 270 10.12 -19.95 5.39
N TYR A 271 10.48 -18.77 4.91
CA TYR A 271 11.87 -18.34 4.73
C TYR A 271 12.03 -16.91 5.26
N SER A 272 13.09 -16.64 6.01
CA SER A 272 13.35 -15.31 6.58
C SER A 272 14.64 -14.72 6.04
N HIS A 273 14.65 -13.42 5.76
CA HIS A 273 15.87 -12.69 5.40
C HIS A 273 15.90 -11.32 6.07
N THR A 274 17.07 -10.96 6.62
CA THR A 274 17.31 -9.63 7.22
C THR A 274 17.89 -8.70 6.18
N PHE A 275 17.16 -7.63 5.88
CA PHE A 275 17.52 -6.67 4.85
C PHE A 275 18.34 -5.52 5.44
N GLU A 276 19.66 -5.56 5.25
CA GLU A 276 20.61 -4.57 5.80
C GLU A 276 20.91 -3.44 4.81
N THR A 277 21.22 -3.80 3.57
CA THR A 277 21.69 -2.83 2.56
C THR A 277 20.51 -2.01 2.05
N GLN A 278 20.66 -0.70 2.10
CA GLN A 278 19.63 0.21 1.62
C GLN A 278 19.47 0.15 0.10
N GLY A 279 18.22 0.26 -0.35
CA GLY A 279 17.85 0.36 -1.76
C GLY A 279 16.61 -0.48 -2.09
N ILE A 280 16.39 -0.71 -3.38
CA ILE A 280 15.20 -1.42 -3.88
C ILE A 280 15.60 -2.84 -4.29
N TYR A 281 14.88 -3.82 -3.74
CA TYR A 281 15.00 -5.23 -4.04
C TYR A 281 13.78 -5.65 -4.84
N LYS A 282 13.94 -5.89 -6.14
CA LYS A 282 12.88 -6.41 -7.02
C LYS A 282 13.05 -7.91 -7.10
N TYR A 283 11.96 -8.65 -6.96
CA TYR A 283 11.97 -10.11 -7.01
C TYR A 283 10.69 -10.66 -7.62
N TYR A 284 10.73 -11.91 -8.06
CA TYR A 284 9.63 -12.57 -8.76
C TYR A 284 9.59 -14.07 -8.51
N CYS A 285 8.46 -14.68 -8.88
CA CYS A 285 8.33 -16.14 -8.89
C CYS A 285 8.54 -16.64 -10.32
N GLU A 286 9.53 -17.50 -10.54
CA GLU A 286 9.93 -17.95 -11.88
C GLU A 286 8.76 -18.59 -12.70
N PRO A 287 8.04 -19.62 -12.20
CA PRO A 287 6.97 -20.24 -12.98
C PRO A 287 5.75 -19.31 -13.21
N HIS A 288 5.61 -18.23 -12.44
CA HIS A 288 4.44 -17.36 -12.45
C HIS A 288 4.76 -15.91 -12.84
N LEU A 289 5.99 -15.64 -13.30
CA LEU A 289 6.39 -14.30 -13.73
C LEU A 289 5.49 -13.81 -14.85
N SER A 290 5.20 -14.65 -15.85
CA SER A 290 4.33 -14.31 -16.99
C SER A 290 2.88 -13.96 -16.61
N LEU A 291 2.46 -14.31 -15.40
CA LEU A 291 1.16 -13.94 -14.84
C LEU A 291 1.23 -12.64 -14.03
N GLY A 292 2.42 -12.12 -13.75
CA GLY A 292 2.63 -10.90 -12.96
C GLY A 292 3.05 -11.16 -11.51
N MET A 293 3.50 -12.36 -11.16
CA MET A 293 3.94 -12.67 -9.79
C MET A 293 5.33 -12.09 -9.50
N LYS A 294 5.35 -10.80 -9.16
CA LYS A 294 6.54 -10.02 -8.82
C LYS A 294 6.25 -8.97 -7.76
N ALA A 295 7.28 -8.55 -7.03
CA ALA A 295 7.16 -7.65 -5.90
C ALA A 295 8.46 -6.88 -5.64
N ALA A 296 8.42 -5.97 -4.67
CA ALA A 296 9.57 -5.22 -4.24
C ALA A 296 9.63 -4.97 -2.73
N VAL A 297 10.83 -5.03 -2.16
CA VAL A 297 11.16 -4.54 -0.81
C VAL A 297 12.04 -3.30 -0.97
N VAL A 298 11.67 -2.21 -0.32
CA VAL A 298 12.47 -0.98 -0.24
C VAL A 298 13.07 -0.85 1.15
N VAL A 299 14.39 -0.79 1.24
CA VAL A 299 15.11 -0.70 2.51
C VAL A 299 15.62 0.72 2.69
N GLY A 300 15.08 1.46 3.66
CA GLY A 300 15.45 2.85 3.87
C GLY A 300 14.64 3.53 4.97
N PRO A 301 14.94 4.81 5.27
CA PRO A 301 14.20 5.58 6.26
C PRO A 301 12.73 5.78 5.83
N ALA A 302 11.87 6.10 6.80
CA ALA A 302 10.50 6.53 6.53
C ALA A 302 10.50 7.78 5.61
N PRO A 303 9.52 7.94 4.72
CA PRO A 303 9.37 9.18 3.97
C PRO A 303 9.24 10.36 4.94
N SER A 304 10.01 11.43 4.69
CA SER A 304 10.03 12.66 5.47
C SER A 304 8.71 13.40 5.34
N GLY A 305 7.73 12.98 6.15
CA GLY A 305 6.38 13.53 6.24
C GLY A 305 5.58 12.99 7.44
N ALA A 306 6.04 11.92 8.09
CA ALA A 306 5.51 11.46 9.36
C ALA A 306 6.27 12.11 10.53
N GLY A 307 5.85 13.32 10.91
CA GLY A 307 6.25 13.91 12.19
C GLY A 307 5.71 13.09 13.35
N GLY A 308 6.54 12.23 13.92
CA GLY A 308 6.30 11.51 15.17
C GLY A 308 7.60 11.40 15.94
N ASP A 309 7.79 12.29 16.90
CA ASP A 309 8.90 12.29 17.86
C ASP A 309 9.00 10.92 18.55
N GLY A 310 10.15 10.25 18.45
CA GLY A 310 10.28 8.86 18.87
C GLY A 310 11.74 8.40 19.00
N GLY A 311 12.52 9.10 19.81
CA GLY A 311 13.84 8.61 20.25
C GLY A 311 13.75 7.31 21.07
N PRO A 312 14.84 6.52 21.14
CA PRO A 312 14.81 5.14 21.59
C PRO A 312 14.82 5.06 23.12
N THR A 313 13.85 4.35 23.71
CA THR A 313 14.04 3.75 25.04
C THR A 313 13.43 2.35 25.04
N GLY A 314 14.29 1.34 25.10
CA GLY A 314 13.87 -0.01 25.44
C GLY A 314 13.31 -0.03 26.85
N THR A 315 12.23 -0.78 27.04
CA THR A 315 11.98 -1.67 28.18
C THR A 315 10.76 -2.51 27.84
N VAL A 316 10.98 -3.80 27.62
CA VAL A 316 9.96 -4.85 27.70
C VAL A 316 9.24 -4.74 29.06
N GLY A 317 7.94 -4.46 29.04
CA GLY A 317 7.16 -4.17 30.24
C GLY A 317 5.69 -4.47 30.04
N GLY A 318 5.31 -5.72 30.34
CA GLY A 318 3.99 -6.33 30.24
C GLY A 318 2.77 -5.45 30.56
N GLY A 319 1.71 -5.72 29.79
CA GLY A 319 0.37 -5.22 30.07
C GLY A 319 -0.66 -5.73 29.07
N ILE A 320 -0.74 -7.05 28.85
CA ILE A 320 -1.96 -7.63 28.26
C ILE A 320 -3.14 -7.19 29.15
N SER A 321 -4.07 -6.45 28.56
CA SER A 321 -5.21 -5.97 29.33
C SER A 321 -6.11 -7.15 29.66
N LEU A 322 -6.65 -7.19 30.87
CA LEU A 322 -7.62 -8.23 31.28
C LEU A 322 -8.86 -8.28 30.36
N TRP A 323 -9.08 -7.24 29.56
CA TRP A 323 -10.13 -7.13 28.54
C TRP A 323 -9.80 -7.86 27.23
N GLU A 324 -8.54 -7.88 26.78
CA GLU A 324 -8.12 -8.62 25.57
C GLU A 324 -8.16 -10.14 25.78
N VAL A 325 -7.86 -10.62 26.99
CA VAL A 325 -7.97 -12.06 27.31
C VAL A 325 -9.43 -12.52 27.34
N LEU A 326 -10.37 -11.64 27.70
CA LEU A 326 -11.80 -11.98 27.79
C LEU A 326 -12.53 -12.00 26.44
N PHE A 327 -12.08 -11.22 25.46
CA PHE A 327 -12.72 -11.18 24.13
C PHE A 327 -12.16 -12.22 23.14
N SER A 328 -10.91 -12.66 23.29
CA SER A 328 -10.34 -13.70 22.42
C SER A 328 -10.79 -15.13 22.78
N GLY A 329 -11.08 -15.39 24.06
CA GLY A 329 -11.41 -16.74 24.54
C GLY A 329 -12.88 -17.14 24.47
N THR A 330 -13.81 -16.19 24.46
CA THR A 330 -15.26 -16.48 24.61
C THR A 330 -15.97 -16.72 23.27
N ILE A 331 -15.47 -16.14 22.18
CA ILE A 331 -16.06 -16.34 20.83
C ILE A 331 -15.70 -17.74 20.28
N LEU A 332 -14.48 -18.23 20.53
CA LEU A 332 -14.05 -19.55 20.02
C LEU A 332 -14.71 -20.73 20.77
N LEU A 333 -14.96 -20.58 22.08
CA LEU A 333 -15.67 -21.59 22.88
C LEU A 333 -17.19 -21.61 22.63
N GLY A 334 -17.79 -20.46 22.32
CA GLY A 334 -19.22 -20.37 21.98
C GLY A 334 -19.57 -20.96 20.61
N MET A 335 -18.66 -20.85 19.63
CA MET A 335 -18.86 -21.41 18.28
C MET A 335 -18.61 -22.92 18.18
N LEU A 336 -17.86 -23.53 19.11
CA LEU A 336 -17.59 -24.99 19.12
C LEU A 336 -18.61 -25.80 19.93
N ALA A 337 -19.44 -25.15 20.76
CA ALA A 337 -20.46 -25.81 21.57
C ALA A 337 -21.48 -26.66 20.77
N PRO A 338 -21.98 -26.25 19.59
CA PRO A 338 -22.88 -27.11 18.80
C PRO A 338 -22.16 -28.32 18.17
N ILE A 339 -20.86 -28.21 17.87
CA ILE A 339 -20.07 -29.30 17.27
C ILE A 339 -19.80 -30.40 18.31
N ILE A 340 -19.45 -30.02 19.55
CA ILE A 340 -19.24 -30.98 20.64
C ILE A 340 -20.58 -31.64 21.05
N ALA A 341 -21.69 -30.90 21.05
CA ALA A 341 -23.01 -31.45 21.34
C ALA A 341 -23.50 -32.45 20.28
N SER A 342 -23.04 -32.33 19.02
CA SER A 342 -23.32 -33.30 17.96
C SER A 342 -22.58 -34.62 18.17
N PHE A 343 -21.35 -34.59 18.70
CA PHE A 343 -20.58 -35.80 18.98
C PHE A 343 -21.14 -36.63 20.16
N TYR A 344 -21.79 -35.98 21.14
CA TYR A 344 -22.39 -36.69 22.29
C TYR A 344 -23.84 -37.14 22.08
N ARG A 345 -24.49 -36.78 20.97
CA ARG A 345 -25.87 -37.21 20.65
C ARG A 345 -25.92 -38.33 19.60
N GLY A 346 -24.78 -38.70 19.03
CA GLY A 346 -24.65 -39.79 18.05
C GLY A 346 -24.35 -41.15 18.69
N GLU A 347 -25.10 -41.56 19.70
CA GLU A 347 -25.14 -42.96 20.18
C GLU A 347 -26.55 -43.50 19.95
N ASP A 348 -26.95 -43.60 18.67
CA ASP A 348 -28.07 -44.44 18.19
C ASP A 348 -28.06 -44.41 16.65
N ALA A 349 -27.04 -45.02 16.04
CA ALA A 349 -27.06 -45.37 14.63
C ALA A 349 -26.76 -46.86 14.53
N GLY A 350 -27.77 -47.63 14.15
CA GLY A 350 -27.74 -49.09 14.11
C GLY A 350 -26.63 -49.64 13.22
N GLU A 351 -26.04 -50.75 13.66
CA GLU A 351 -25.11 -51.58 12.89
C GLU A 351 -25.74 -51.96 11.54
N VAL A 352 -25.09 -51.54 10.45
CA VAL A 352 -25.35 -52.10 9.12
C VAL A 352 -24.36 -53.25 8.94
N GLU A 353 -24.87 -54.49 9.08
CA GLU A 353 -24.10 -55.70 8.79
C GLU A 353 -23.75 -55.73 7.29
N TYR A 354 -22.45 -55.81 7.00
CA TYR A 354 -21.92 -55.95 5.65
C TYR A 354 -21.68 -57.44 5.37
N GLU A 355 -22.50 -58.05 4.52
CA GLU A 355 -22.21 -59.38 3.95
C GLU A 355 -21.56 -59.23 2.56
N PRO A 356 -20.35 -59.76 2.32
CA PRO A 356 -19.78 -59.79 0.99
C PRO A 356 -20.24 -61.08 0.28
N SER A 357 -21.05 -60.96 -0.78
CA SER A 357 -21.22 -62.06 -1.73
C SER A 357 -20.08 -62.01 -2.76
N PHE A 358 -19.07 -62.85 -2.57
CA PHE A 358 -18.14 -63.19 -3.65
C PHE A 358 -18.81 -64.23 -4.54
N GLY A 359 -19.07 -63.86 -5.81
CA GLY A 359 -19.45 -64.78 -6.87
C GLY A 359 -18.30 -64.91 -7.87
N GLU A 360 -17.74 -66.10 -7.95
CA GLU A 360 -16.73 -66.55 -8.91
C GLU A 360 -17.34 -66.77 -10.32
N ASP A 361 -16.49 -66.47 -11.31
CA ASP A 361 -16.36 -67.05 -12.66
C ASP A 361 -17.41 -66.77 -13.76
N ASP A 362 -16.96 -66.18 -14.88
CA ASP A 362 -16.80 -66.91 -16.15
C ASP A 362 -16.14 -66.03 -17.26
N GLU A 363 -15.21 -66.63 -18.00
CA GLU A 363 -14.59 -66.12 -19.23
C GLU A 363 -15.58 -66.14 -20.42
N GLU A 364 -15.62 -65.10 -21.26
CA GLU A 364 -15.29 -65.15 -22.71
C GLU A 364 -15.75 -63.90 -23.51
N THR A 365 -14.85 -63.48 -24.41
CA THR A 365 -15.04 -62.90 -25.76
C THR A 365 -16.02 -61.74 -26.05
N GLY A 366 -15.44 -60.59 -26.44
CA GLY A 366 -15.83 -59.89 -27.67
C GLY A 366 -16.86 -58.74 -27.61
N THR A 367 -16.36 -57.53 -27.90
CA THR A 367 -17.04 -56.38 -28.53
C THR A 367 -17.95 -55.47 -27.68
N GLY A 368 -17.61 -54.17 -27.69
CA GLY A 368 -18.46 -53.06 -27.25
C GLY A 368 -18.18 -52.58 -25.82
N THR A 369 -17.67 -51.35 -25.67
CA THR A 369 -17.72 -50.65 -24.38
C THR A 369 -19.21 -50.49 -24.00
N PRO A 370 -19.69 -51.08 -22.89
CA PRO A 370 -21.06 -50.86 -22.47
C PRO A 370 -21.25 -49.40 -22.08
N GLU A 371 -22.33 -48.80 -22.58
CA GLU A 371 -22.78 -47.47 -22.20
C GLU A 371 -23.05 -47.46 -20.69
N ALA A 372 -22.55 -46.45 -19.98
CA ALA A 372 -22.71 -46.33 -18.54
C ALA A 372 -24.21 -46.33 -18.19
N PRO A 373 -24.65 -47.10 -17.18
CA PRO A 373 -26.04 -47.07 -16.75
C PRO A 373 -26.42 -45.64 -16.29
N PRO A 374 -27.68 -45.21 -16.47
CA PRO A 374 -28.11 -43.91 -15.98
C PRO A 374 -27.84 -43.82 -14.48
N GLU A 375 -27.05 -42.82 -14.06
CA GLU A 375 -26.82 -42.55 -12.65
C GLU A 375 -28.14 -42.10 -12.02
N GLU A 376 -28.78 -43.01 -11.28
CA GLU A 376 -29.85 -42.62 -10.37
C GLU A 376 -29.22 -41.95 -9.14
N PRO A 377 -29.70 -40.77 -8.72
CA PRO A 377 -29.14 -40.06 -7.58
C PRO A 377 -29.20 -40.94 -6.34
N VAL A 378 -28.05 -41.17 -5.71
CA VAL A 378 -27.89 -42.05 -4.53
C VAL A 378 -28.73 -41.56 -3.33
N ALA A 379 -29.18 -40.30 -3.35
CA ALA A 379 -30.13 -39.75 -2.39
C ALA A 379 -30.97 -38.64 -3.03
N GLU A 380 -32.29 -38.80 -3.03
CA GLU A 380 -33.24 -37.69 -3.26
C GLU A 380 -33.62 -37.09 -1.90
N ILE A 381 -33.22 -35.84 -1.65
CA ILE A 381 -33.59 -35.11 -0.44
C ILE A 381 -35.06 -34.72 -0.55
N GLY A 382 -35.91 -35.33 0.29
CA GLY A 382 -37.34 -35.10 0.30
C GLY A 382 -37.69 -33.77 0.99
N HIS A 383 -38.91 -33.27 0.78
CA HIS A 383 -39.42 -32.08 1.49
C HIS A 383 -39.43 -32.25 3.02
N ASP A 384 -39.39 -33.49 3.51
CA ASP A 384 -39.38 -33.83 4.94
C ASP A 384 -37.98 -33.74 5.57
N ASP A 385 -36.91 -33.67 4.76
CA ASP A 385 -35.53 -33.44 5.22
C ASP A 385 -35.23 -31.94 5.45
N TYR A 386 -36.19 -31.07 5.12
CA TYR A 386 -36.10 -29.65 5.41
C TYR A 386 -36.23 -29.44 6.92
N ASP A 387 -35.21 -28.85 7.56
CA ASP A 387 -35.27 -28.40 8.95
C ASP A 387 -35.77 -26.94 9.02
N PRO A 388 -37.10 -26.71 9.20
CA PRO A 388 -37.65 -25.37 9.28
C PRO A 388 -37.16 -24.63 10.54
N VAL A 389 -36.85 -25.35 11.62
CA VAL A 389 -36.47 -24.75 12.90
C VAL A 389 -35.00 -24.33 12.88
N GLY A 390 -34.12 -25.16 12.32
CA GLY A 390 -32.72 -24.82 12.08
C GLY A 390 -32.58 -23.62 11.14
N THR A 391 -33.34 -23.61 10.05
CA THR A 391 -33.37 -22.48 9.11
C THR A 391 -33.88 -21.20 9.77
N ALA A 392 -34.98 -21.27 10.53
CA ALA A 392 -35.50 -20.13 11.27
C ALA A 392 -34.50 -19.60 12.33
N SER A 393 -33.79 -20.50 13.01
CA SER A 393 -32.77 -20.14 14.00
C SER A 393 -31.61 -19.39 13.37
N LEU A 394 -31.12 -19.84 12.20
CA LEU A 394 -30.07 -19.17 11.45
C LEU A 394 -30.51 -17.77 10.98
N ILE A 395 -31.75 -17.65 10.51
CA ILE A 395 -32.34 -16.35 10.12
C ILE A 395 -32.40 -15.39 11.32
N VAL A 396 -32.81 -15.87 12.50
CA VAL A 396 -32.87 -15.03 13.72
C VAL A 396 -31.47 -14.59 14.14
N VAL A 397 -30.49 -15.49 14.13
CA VAL A 397 -29.09 -15.16 14.44
C VAL A 397 -28.56 -14.11 13.46
N TYR A 398 -28.79 -14.30 12.16
CA TYR A 398 -28.40 -13.35 11.13
C TYR A 398 -29.06 -11.97 11.33
N PHE A 399 -30.36 -11.93 11.66
CA PHE A 399 -31.07 -10.69 11.94
C PHE A 399 -30.51 -9.96 13.18
N LEU A 400 -30.13 -10.70 14.23
CA LEU A 400 -29.49 -10.11 15.41
C LEU A 400 -28.11 -9.53 15.11
N ILE A 401 -27.33 -10.18 14.22
CA ILE A 401 -26.05 -9.63 13.74
C ILE A 401 -26.29 -8.33 12.97
N LEU A 402 -27.26 -8.31 12.05
CA LEU A 402 -27.61 -7.10 11.30
C LEU A 402 -28.07 -5.97 12.22
N LEU A 403 -28.88 -6.27 13.22
CA LEU A 403 -29.33 -5.29 14.21
C LEU A 403 -28.16 -4.77 15.04
N GLY A 404 -27.22 -5.64 15.44
CA GLY A 404 -25.99 -5.25 16.12
C GLY A 404 -25.11 -4.33 15.28
N LEU A 405 -24.90 -4.66 14.01
CA LEU A 405 -24.15 -3.82 13.06
C LEU A 405 -24.85 -2.47 12.81
N TRP A 406 -26.17 -2.47 12.67
CA TRP A 406 -26.96 -1.24 12.50
C TRP A 406 -26.86 -0.33 13.72
N VAL A 407 -27.00 -0.88 14.92
CA VAL A 407 -26.80 -0.13 16.17
C VAL A 407 -25.37 0.39 16.23
N PHE A 408 -24.36 -0.43 15.92
CA PHE A 408 -22.97 0.01 15.92
C PHE A 408 -22.73 1.20 14.97
N ILE A 409 -23.20 1.11 13.72
CA ILE A 409 -23.11 2.21 12.74
C ILE A 409 -23.86 3.45 13.26
N TYR A 410 -25.06 3.27 13.82
CA TYR A 410 -25.82 4.38 14.38
C TYR A 410 -25.08 5.09 15.52
N PHE A 411 -24.42 4.34 16.40
CA PHE A 411 -23.60 4.91 17.48
C PHE A 411 -22.37 5.63 16.92
N VAL A 412 -21.71 5.09 15.89
CA VAL A 412 -20.56 5.73 15.23
C VAL A 412 -20.97 7.02 14.51
N GLU A 413 -22.12 7.04 13.84
CA GLU A 413 -22.54 8.18 13.01
C GLU A 413 -23.27 9.29 13.79
N PHE A 414 -24.11 8.92 14.76
CA PHE A 414 -25.07 9.86 15.37
C PHE A 414 -24.79 10.16 16.84
N LEU A 415 -24.11 9.28 17.59
CA LEU A 415 -23.74 9.55 18.98
C LEU A 415 -22.36 10.23 19.06
N GLY A 416 -22.28 11.42 18.46
CA GLY A 416 -21.09 12.28 18.48
C GLY A 416 -21.28 13.61 17.76
N ASN A 417 -22.19 13.69 16.79
CA ASN A 417 -22.45 14.88 15.98
C ASN A 417 -23.87 15.41 16.23
N GLY A 418 -24.00 16.62 16.75
CA GLY A 418 -25.30 17.28 16.94
C GLY A 418 -26.03 17.52 15.60
N PRO A 419 -27.36 17.65 15.60
CA PRO A 419 -28.14 17.78 14.36
C PRO A 419 -27.74 19.05 13.59
N THR A 420 -27.21 18.88 12.38
CA THR A 420 -26.96 19.98 11.43
C THR A 420 -28.26 20.36 10.73
N VAL A 421 -28.87 21.48 11.16
CA VAL A 421 -29.98 22.10 10.43
C VAL A 421 -29.39 22.88 9.26
N ILE A 422 -29.51 22.34 8.04
CA ILE A 422 -29.19 23.09 6.81
C ILE A 422 -30.48 23.82 6.42
N GLY A 423 -30.45 25.15 6.55
CA GLY A 423 -31.48 26.08 6.07
C GLY A 423 -30.96 26.94 4.93
#